data_AF-A0A7G1KM54-F1
#
_entry.id   AF-A0A7G1KM54-F1
#
_cell.length_a   1.000
_cell.length_b   1.000
_cell.length_c   1.000
_cell.angle_alpha   90.00
_cell.angle_beta   90.00
_cell.angle_gamma   90.00
#
_symmetry.space_group_name_H-M   'P 1'
#
loop_
_entity.id
_entity.type
_entity.pdbx_description
1 polymer ?
#
loop_
_entity_poly.entity_id
_entity_poly.type
_entity_poly.pdbx_seq_one_letter_code
_entity_poly.pdbx_strand_id
1 'polypeptide(L)'
;MSRSSDPSRQLGDASVVQSWYNEIKDYNFDDPDSNMADFSEIGHSTQVVWKGSKKIGIGAACSGSTAYVVVNYAPAGNTMGQFAENVGRPR
;
A
#
# COMPACT_ATOMS: atom_id res chain seq x y z
N MET A 1 14.57 -6.13 27.74
CA MET A 1 13.30 -5.76 27.09
C MET A 1 13.55 -4.46 26.34
N SER A 2 13.91 -4.51 25.05
CA SER A 2 14.10 -3.29 24.25
C SER A 2 12.73 -2.71 23.88
N ARG A 3 12.57 -1.40 24.06
CA ARG A 3 11.34 -0.69 23.72
C ARG A 3 11.11 -0.73 22.21
N SER A 4 9.87 -1.06 21.83
CA SER A 4 9.35 -1.32 20.47
C SER A 4 9.37 -0.12 19.50
N SER A 5 9.78 1.04 19.98
CA SER A 5 9.68 2.29 19.23
C SER A 5 10.85 3.17 19.65
N ASP A 6 12.01 2.88 19.08
CA ASP A 6 13.15 3.79 19.14
C ASP A 6 12.95 4.87 18.06
N PRO A 7 12.62 6.12 18.44
CA PRO A 7 12.36 7.20 17.49
C PRO A 7 13.63 7.65 16.76
N SER A 8 14.82 7.20 17.17
CA SER A 8 16.08 7.50 16.48
C SER A 8 16.33 6.60 15.26
N ARG A 9 15.56 5.51 15.12
CA ARG A 9 15.70 4.59 14.00
C ARG A 9 14.93 5.13 12.80
N GLN A 10 15.62 5.83 11.92
CA GLN A 10 15.10 6.16 10.60
C GLN A 10 14.86 4.85 9.85
N LEU A 11 13.58 4.51 9.67
CA LEU A 11 13.19 3.60 8.61
C LEU A 11 13.56 4.29 7.30
N GLY A 12 14.02 3.57 6.29
CA GLY A 12 14.21 4.19 4.98
C GLY A 12 12.83 4.66 4.50
N ASP A 13 12.52 5.95 4.68
CA ASP A 13 11.15 6.48 4.68
C ASP A 13 10.38 6.22 3.36
N ALA A 14 11.10 5.88 2.29
CA ALA A 14 10.53 5.60 0.97
C ALA A 14 10.53 4.12 0.54
N SER A 15 11.26 3.20 1.20
CA SER A 15 11.46 1.85 0.65
C SER A 15 10.19 0.99 0.67
N VAL A 16 9.40 1.10 1.74
CA VAL A 16 8.20 0.27 1.92
C VAL A 16 7.08 0.69 0.97
N VAL A 17 6.78 1.99 0.92
CA VAL A 17 5.74 2.52 0.02
C VAL A 17 6.14 2.34 -1.45
N GLN A 18 7.44 2.50 -1.77
CA GLN A 18 7.93 2.21 -3.12
C GLN A 18 7.78 0.73 -3.47
N SER A 19 8.04 -0.18 -2.54
CA SER A 19 7.84 -1.62 -2.76
C SER A 19 6.37 -1.93 -3.07
N TRP A 20 5.44 -1.35 -2.32
CA TRP A 20 4.00 -1.50 -2.59
C TRP A 20 3.62 -0.90 -3.94
N TYR A 21 4.12 0.29 -4.27
CA TYR A 21 3.84 0.91 -5.56
C TYR A 21 4.37 0.08 -6.73
N ASN A 22 5.53 -0.59 -6.58
CA ASN A 22 6.12 -1.38 -7.65
C ASN A 22 5.28 -2.60 -8.09
N GLU A 23 4.32 -3.05 -7.27
CA GLU A 23 3.36 -4.10 -7.64
C GLU A 23 2.44 -3.65 -8.79
N ILE A 24 2.30 -2.34 -9.04
CA ILE A 24 1.43 -1.79 -10.08
C ILE A 24 1.82 -2.27 -11.49
N LYS A 25 3.05 -2.74 -11.68
CA LYS A 25 3.55 -3.29 -12.94
C LYS A 25 2.85 -4.61 -13.34
N ASP A 26 2.36 -5.35 -12.34
CA ASP A 26 1.71 -6.65 -12.51
C ASP A 26 0.18 -6.48 -12.56
N TYR A 27 -0.32 -5.25 -12.40
CA TYR A 27 -1.74 -4.92 -12.47
C TYR A 27 -2.24 -4.87 -13.92
N ASN A 28 -3.26 -5.67 -14.23
CA ASN A 28 -3.93 -5.61 -15.52
C ASN A 28 -4.94 -4.45 -15.55
N PHE A 29 -4.57 -3.36 -16.23
CA PHE A 29 -5.45 -2.19 -16.39
C PHE A 29 -6.56 -2.38 -17.42
N ASP A 30 -6.42 -3.35 -18.32
CA ASP A 30 -7.41 -3.62 -19.37
C ASP A 30 -8.53 -4.56 -18.88
N ASP A 31 -8.23 -5.40 -17.90
CA ASP A 31 -9.20 -6.21 -17.17
C ASP A 31 -8.97 -6.08 -15.64
N PRO A 32 -9.51 -5.02 -15.02
CA PRO A 32 -9.39 -4.77 -13.59
C PRO A 32 -9.90 -5.91 -12.71
N ASP A 33 -10.87 -6.69 -13.18
CA ASP A 33 -11.50 -7.77 -12.40
C ASP A 33 -10.68 -9.07 -12.43
N SER A 34 -9.88 -9.32 -13.48
CA SER A 34 -8.96 -10.48 -13.53
C SER A 34 -7.91 -10.47 -12.42
N ASN A 35 -7.57 -9.28 -11.94
CA ASN A 35 -6.62 -9.05 -10.85
C ASN A 35 -7.05 -9.65 -9.51
N MET A 36 -8.32 -10.06 -9.36
CA MET A 36 -8.81 -10.68 -8.12
C MET A 36 -8.13 -12.01 -7.79
N ALA A 37 -7.61 -12.72 -8.81
CA ALA A 37 -6.86 -13.97 -8.60
C ALA A 37 -5.52 -13.73 -7.89
N ASP A 38 -4.84 -12.62 -8.21
CA ASP A 38 -3.49 -12.30 -7.72
C ASP A 38 -3.50 -11.15 -6.71
N PHE A 39 -4.67 -10.85 -6.11
CA PHE A 39 -4.87 -9.66 -5.29
C PHE A 39 -3.93 -9.57 -4.08
N SER A 40 -3.40 -10.69 -3.58
CA SER A 40 -2.38 -10.70 -2.53
C SER A 40 -1.05 -10.07 -2.95
N GLU A 41 -0.77 -10.02 -4.25
CA GLU A 41 0.48 -9.51 -4.81
C GLU A 41 0.38 -8.07 -5.30
N ILE A 42 -0.82 -7.60 -5.65
CA ILE A 42 -1.07 -6.26 -6.23
C ILE A 42 -1.97 -5.37 -5.36
N GLY A 43 -2.53 -5.92 -4.29
CA GLY A 43 -3.48 -5.23 -3.42
C GLY A 43 -2.90 -4.00 -2.72
N HIS A 44 -1.59 -3.96 -2.45
CA HIS A 44 -1.00 -2.79 -1.81
C HIS A 44 -0.89 -1.64 -2.81
N SER A 45 -0.42 -1.90 -4.05
CA SER A 45 -0.34 -0.85 -5.07
C SER A 45 -1.68 -0.18 -5.34
N THR A 46 -2.74 -0.97 -5.51
CA THR A 46 -4.09 -0.48 -5.80
C THR A 46 -4.63 0.43 -4.69
N GLN A 47 -4.33 0.12 -3.42
CA GLN A 47 -4.70 0.97 -2.30
C GLN A 47 -3.87 2.27 -2.24
N VAL A 48 -2.57 2.20 -2.56
CA VAL A 48 -1.67 3.37 -2.58
C VAL A 48 -2.14 4.40 -3.61
N VAL A 49 -2.59 3.95 -4.78
CA VAL A 49 -3.03 4.85 -5.87
C VAL A 49 -4.53 5.11 -5.89
N TRP A 50 -5.28 4.59 -4.92
CA TRP A 50 -6.74 4.64 -4.92
C TRP A 50 -7.29 6.08 -4.88
N LYS A 51 -7.87 6.53 -6.00
CA LYS A 51 -8.42 7.89 -6.17
C LYS A 51 -9.43 8.31 -5.08
N GLY A 52 -10.23 7.36 -4.60
CA GLY A 52 -11.27 7.58 -3.59
C GLY A 52 -10.73 7.87 -2.19
N SER A 53 -9.51 7.43 -1.87
CA SER A 53 -8.89 7.59 -0.55
C SER A 53 -8.44 9.04 -0.38
N LYS A 54 -8.88 9.71 0.68
CA LYS A 54 -8.64 11.15 0.90
C LYS A 54 -7.72 11.46 2.07
N LYS A 55 -7.58 10.53 2.99
CA LYS A 55 -6.79 10.68 4.20
C LYS A 55 -5.97 9.41 4.39
N ILE A 56 -4.76 9.61 4.90
CA ILE A 56 -3.87 8.52 5.30
C ILE A 56 -3.44 8.72 6.75
N GLY A 57 -3.28 7.60 7.45
CA GLY A 57 -2.63 7.55 8.76
C GLY A 57 -1.52 6.51 8.70
N ILE A 58 -0.30 6.89 9.07
CA ILE A 58 0.87 6.03 9.01
C ILE A 58 1.36 5.79 10.45
N GLY A 59 1.60 4.54 10.79
CA GLY A 59 2.23 4.14 12.04
C GLY A 59 3.41 3.22 11.76
N ALA A 60 4.50 3.41 12.49
CA ALA A 60 5.68 2.56 12.36
C ALA A 60 6.24 2.16 13.72
N ALA A 61 6.71 0.91 13.82
CA ALA A 61 7.32 0.35 15.02
C ALA A 61 8.48 -0.58 14.63
N CYS A 62 9.43 -0.78 15.55
CA CYS A 62 10.59 -1.65 15.32
C CYS A 62 10.71 -2.68 16.45
N SER A 63 10.86 -3.95 16.08
CA SER A 63 11.22 -5.02 17.02
C SER A 63 12.52 -5.69 16.55
N GLY A 64 13.62 -5.43 17.25
CA GLY A 64 14.94 -5.93 16.84
C GLY A 64 15.37 -5.38 15.46
N SER A 65 15.66 -6.23 14.49
CA SER A 65 15.95 -5.84 13.10
C SER A 65 14.70 -5.65 12.23
N THR A 66 13.51 -5.99 12.73
CA THR A 66 12.27 -5.95 11.95
C THR A 66 11.57 -4.61 12.13
N ALA A 67 11.19 -4.01 11.00
CA ALA A 67 10.33 -2.84 10.93
C ALA A 67 8.89 -3.26 10.60
N TYR A 68 7.93 -2.66 11.28
CA TYR A 68 6.50 -2.79 11.02
C TYR A 68 5.99 -1.42 10.60
N VAL A 69 5.43 -1.32 9.40
CA VAL A 69 4.82 -0.10 8.88
C VAL A 69 3.38 -0.43 8.53
N VAL A 70 2.45 0.38 9.05
CA VAL A 70 1.02 0.25 8.81
C VAL A 70 0.52 1.56 8.23
N VAL A 71 -0.24 1.47 7.15
CA VAL A 71 -0.91 2.63 6.54
C VAL A 71 -2.40 2.36 6.46
N ASN A 72 -3.17 3.25 7.07
CA ASN A 72 -4.63 3.25 7.00
C ASN A 72 -5.10 4.33 6.04
N TYR A 73 -6.12 4.01 5.25
CA TYR A 73 -6.70 4.89 4.24
C TYR A 73 -8.17 5.17 4.55
N ALA A 74 -8.60 6.41 4.37
CA ALA A 74 -10.00 6.80 4.55
C ALA A 74 -10.48 7.77 3.44
N PRO A 75 -11.61 7.50 2.77
CA PRO A 75 -12.35 6.23 2.75
C PRO A 75 -11.48 5.03 2.36
N ALA A 76 -11.90 3.82 2.73
CA ALA A 76 -11.18 2.59 2.37
C ALA A 76 -11.18 2.42 0.85
N GLY A 77 -10.07 1.92 0.31
CA GLY A 77 -9.95 1.56 -1.10
C GLY A 77 -10.24 0.09 -1.36
N ASN A 78 -9.76 -0.40 -2.49
CA ASN A 78 -9.87 -1.81 -2.91
C ASN A 78 -11.28 -2.39 -2.79
N THR A 79 -12.27 -1.55 -3.10
CA THR A 79 -13.66 -1.96 -3.10
C THR A 79 -13.95 -2.68 -4.42
N MET A 80 -14.49 -3.90 -4.31
CA MET A 80 -14.83 -4.73 -5.47
C MET A 80 -15.77 -3.97 -6.42
N GLY A 81 -15.48 -4.05 -7.72
CA GLY A 81 -16.22 -3.34 -8.77
C GLY A 81 -15.89 -1.85 -8.91
N GLN A 82 -14.96 -1.30 -8.12
CA GLN A 82 -14.59 0.13 -8.19
C GLN A 82 -13.16 0.38 -8.68
N PHE A 83 -12.43 -0.66 -9.10
CA PHE A 83 -11.02 -0.56 -9.47
C PHE A 83 -10.80 0.34 -10.70
N ALA A 84 -11.58 0.17 -11.77
CA ALA A 84 -11.45 0.95 -13.01
C ALA A 84 -11.53 2.47 -12.80
N GLU A 85 -12.35 2.92 -11.84
CA GLU A 85 -12.55 4.33 -11.53
C GLU A 85 -11.46 4.90 -10.60
N ASN A 86 -10.78 4.02 -9.86
CA ASN A 86 -9.89 4.40 -8.76
C ASN A 86 -8.41 4.11 -9.00
N VAL A 87 -8.08 3.20 -9.91
CA VAL A 87 -6.71 2.77 -10.23
C VAL A 87 -6.38 3.20 -11.66
N GLY A 88 -5.74 4.36 -11.80
CA GLY A 88 -5.34 4.90 -13.10
C GLY A 88 -3.98 4.38 -13.55
N ARG A 89 -3.78 4.31 -14.88
CA ARG A 89 -2.46 4.01 -15.46
C ARG A 89 -1.42 5.05 -14.99
N PRO A 90 -0.20 4.61 -14.61
CA PRO A 90 0.92 5.52 -14.33
C PRO A 90 1.16 6.48 -15.51
N ARG A 91 1.61 7.71 -15.20
CA ARG A 91 1.98 8.71 -16.21
C ARG A 91 3.46 8.67 -16.52
#